data_AF-A0A4V1T2G2-F1
#
_entry.id   AF-A0A4V1T2G2-F1
#
_cell.length_a   1.000
_cell.length_b   1.000
_cell.length_c   1.000
_cell.angle_alpha   90.00
_cell.angle_beta   90.00
_cell.angle_gamma   90.00
#
_symmetry.space_group_name_H-M   'P 1'
#
loop_
_entity.id
_entity.type
_entity.pdbx_description
1 polymer ?
#
loop_
_entity_poly.entity_id
_entity_poly.type
_entity_poly.pdbx_seq_one_letter_code
_entity_poly.pdbx_strand_id
1 'polypeptide(L)'
;MKKFYLAISGFFLFGSAAFAQYDNNPGSNHGNKFEQLGTMISDPNMYRSASGAPGPKYWQQRADYEINASLNDDKQRLDGTETIT
;
A
#
# COMPACT_ATOMS: atom_id res chain seq x y z
N MET A 1 52.48 15.82 -29.68
CA MET A 1 51.46 16.24 -28.68
C MET A 1 50.08 15.69 -29.02
N LYS A 2 49.45 16.06 -30.15
CA LYS A 2 48.05 15.68 -30.50
C LYS A 2 47.67 14.20 -30.37
N LYS A 3 48.61 13.27 -30.52
CA LYS A 3 48.35 11.83 -30.61
C LYS A 3 48.45 11.09 -29.26
N PHE A 4 49.15 11.65 -28.27
CA PHE A 4 49.22 11.12 -26.89
C PHE A 4 47.85 11.16 -26.22
N TYR A 5 47.07 12.14 -26.65
CA TYR A 5 45.71 12.34 -26.21
C TYR A 5 44.75 11.29 -26.77
N LEU A 6 45.05 10.67 -27.92
CA LEU A 6 44.20 9.64 -28.52
C LEU A 6 44.30 8.29 -27.77
N ALA A 7 45.33 8.09 -26.95
CA ALA A 7 45.63 6.81 -26.31
C ALA A 7 45.10 6.73 -24.86
N ILE A 8 45.12 7.85 -24.15
CA ILE A 8 44.52 7.97 -22.82
C ILE A 8 43.00 7.79 -22.89
N SER A 9 42.40 8.08 -24.05
CA SER A 9 40.96 7.85 -24.27
C SER A 9 40.58 6.37 -24.29
N GLY A 10 41.49 5.47 -24.67
CA GLY A 10 41.20 4.04 -24.71
C GLY A 10 41.08 3.40 -23.32
N PHE A 11 41.78 3.93 -22.31
CA PHE A 11 41.93 3.30 -20.99
C PHE A 11 40.81 3.65 -20.01
N PHE A 12 40.12 4.76 -20.26
CA PHE A 12 38.98 5.19 -19.47
C PHE A 12 37.75 4.30 -19.64
N LEU A 13 37.75 3.43 -20.65
CA LEU A 13 36.55 2.68 -20.99
C LEU A 13 36.25 1.47 -20.10
N PHE A 14 37.11 1.05 -19.15
CA PHE A 14 37.08 -0.38 -18.78
C PHE A 14 37.15 -0.89 -17.32
N GLY A 15 36.83 -0.16 -16.24
CA GLY A 15 36.38 -0.87 -15.00
C GLY A 15 36.62 -0.19 -13.65
N SER A 16 35.70 -0.07 -12.68
CA SER A 16 34.69 -0.99 -12.05
C SER A 16 35.30 -1.95 -11.00
N ALA A 17 34.82 -2.21 -9.77
CA ALA A 17 33.77 -1.71 -8.84
C ALA A 17 33.94 -2.45 -7.46
N ALA A 18 33.40 -1.93 -6.33
CA ALA A 18 33.34 -2.62 -5.02
C ALA A 18 32.00 -2.36 -4.28
N PHE A 19 31.51 -3.30 -3.46
CA PHE A 19 30.12 -3.34 -2.91
C PHE A 19 30.01 -3.87 -1.47
N ALA A 20 29.14 -3.26 -0.63
CA ALA A 20 28.51 -3.86 0.56
C ALA A 20 27.40 -2.95 1.18
N GLN A 21 26.27 -2.78 0.49
CA GLN A 21 24.94 -2.35 1.00
C GLN A 21 23.96 -2.44 -0.19
N TYR A 22 22.73 -2.95 0.00
CA TYR A 22 21.71 -2.85 -1.05
C TYR A 22 21.02 -1.50 -0.92
N ASP A 23 21.64 -0.50 -1.54
CA ASP A 23 21.03 0.80 -1.70
C ASP A 23 19.96 0.69 -2.79
N ASN A 24 18.68 0.77 -2.40
CA ASN A 24 17.59 0.94 -3.35
C ASN A 24 17.74 2.27 -4.12
N ASN A 25 18.29 3.31 -3.46
CA ASN A 25 18.68 4.60 -4.04
C ASN A 25 19.95 5.19 -3.37
N PRO A 26 21.15 4.84 -3.85
CA PRO A 26 22.42 5.25 -3.25
C PRO A 26 22.75 6.75 -3.37
N GLY A 27 22.08 7.49 -4.25
CA GLY A 27 22.41 8.89 -4.57
C GLY A 27 21.63 9.94 -3.78
N SER A 28 20.80 9.49 -2.86
CA SER A 28 19.93 10.36 -2.12
C SER A 28 20.72 11.18 -1.08
N ASN A 29 20.57 12.51 -1.10
CA ASN A 29 21.09 13.40 -0.06
C ASN A 29 20.40 13.21 1.32
N HIS A 30 19.37 12.36 1.37
CA HIS A 30 18.60 12.02 2.57
C HIS A 30 18.79 10.56 3.03
N GLY A 31 19.46 9.71 2.23
CA GLY A 31 19.76 8.31 2.57
C GLY A 31 18.56 7.35 2.51
N ASN A 32 18.85 6.05 2.45
CA ASN A 32 17.89 4.96 2.17
C ASN A 32 16.89 4.61 3.30
N LYS A 33 16.91 5.28 4.45
CA LYS A 33 16.09 4.91 5.62
C LYS A 33 14.62 5.30 5.51
N PHE A 34 14.32 6.16 4.55
CA PHE A 34 13.00 6.76 4.37
C PHE A 34 12.45 6.58 2.95
N GLU A 35 13.06 5.72 2.14
CA GLU A 35 12.54 5.40 0.82
C GLU A 35 11.38 4.42 0.88
N GLN A 36 10.43 4.56 -0.06
CA GLN A 36 9.31 3.64 -0.17
C GLN A 36 9.82 2.24 -0.48
N LEU A 37 9.21 1.24 0.13
CA LEU A 37 9.72 -0.12 0.19
C LEU A 37 9.78 -0.85 -1.18
N GLY A 38 9.36 -0.22 -2.28
CA GLY A 38 9.40 -0.81 -3.62
C GLY A 38 8.67 -2.17 -3.66
N THR A 39 9.25 -3.15 -4.37
CA THR A 39 8.74 -4.53 -4.45
C THR A 39 8.88 -5.34 -3.14
N MET A 40 9.28 -4.72 -2.03
CA MET A 40 9.39 -5.42 -0.73
C MET A 40 8.03 -5.64 -0.05
N ILE A 41 6.97 -4.98 -0.52
CA ILE A 41 5.59 -5.23 -0.12
C ILE A 41 4.73 -5.44 -1.36
N SER A 42 3.81 -6.39 -1.25
CA SER A 42 2.96 -6.81 -2.36
C SER A 42 1.93 -5.74 -2.75
N ASP A 43 1.54 -5.76 -4.01
CA ASP A 43 0.51 -4.88 -4.54
C ASP A 43 -0.86 -5.12 -3.86
N PRO A 44 -1.63 -4.06 -3.61
CA PRO A 44 -2.95 -4.18 -3.01
C PRO A 44 -3.90 -5.01 -3.89
N ASN A 45 -4.72 -5.87 -3.25
CA ASN A 45 -5.64 -6.78 -3.93
C ASN A 45 -7.10 -6.58 -3.46
N MET A 46 -8.01 -7.45 -3.94
CA MET A 46 -9.48 -7.33 -3.81
C MET A 46 -10.03 -7.28 -2.37
N TYR A 47 -9.19 -7.38 -1.34
CA TYR A 47 -9.54 -7.09 0.04
C TYR A 47 -8.65 -5.99 0.61
N ARG A 48 -9.29 -5.05 1.32
CA ARG A 48 -8.92 -3.65 1.20
C ARG A 48 -8.07 -3.11 2.34
N SER A 49 -7.17 -2.24 1.89
CA SER A 49 -6.97 -0.84 2.32
C SER A 49 -6.95 -0.52 3.80
N ALA A 50 -6.04 0.37 4.18
CA ALA A 50 -5.95 0.96 5.52
C ALA A 50 -7.25 1.63 6.04
N SER A 51 -8.31 1.78 5.23
CA SER A 51 -9.61 2.35 5.63
C SER A 51 -10.57 1.36 6.31
N GLY A 52 -10.29 0.05 6.25
CA GLY A 52 -11.18 -0.98 6.78
C GLY A 52 -12.47 -1.23 5.98
N ALA A 53 -12.66 -0.55 4.85
CA ALA A 53 -13.85 -0.71 4.02
C ALA A 53 -13.93 -2.09 3.32
N PRO A 54 -15.12 -2.69 3.18
CA PRO A 54 -15.27 -4.04 2.64
C PRO A 54 -15.03 -4.15 1.11
N GLY A 55 -14.11 -5.02 0.70
CA GLY A 55 -13.75 -5.42 -0.68
C GLY A 55 -14.91 -5.88 -1.59
N PRO A 56 -14.75 -5.93 -2.92
CA PRO A 56 -15.77 -6.50 -3.82
C PRO A 56 -16.06 -7.98 -3.57
N LYS A 57 -15.10 -8.69 -2.98
CA LYS A 57 -15.28 -10.06 -2.49
C LYS A 57 -15.68 -10.12 -1.02
N TYR A 58 -15.71 -8.99 -0.32
CA TYR A 58 -15.94 -8.97 1.12
C TYR A 58 -17.19 -9.73 1.49
N TRP A 59 -16.97 -10.79 2.25
CA TRP A 59 -18.04 -11.64 2.68
C TRP A 59 -18.80 -10.87 3.75
N GLN A 60 -20.07 -10.62 3.49
CA GLN A 60 -20.99 -10.20 4.52
C GLN A 60 -21.74 -11.45 4.93
N GLN A 61 -21.71 -11.76 6.22
CA GLN A 61 -22.66 -12.72 6.77
C GLN A 61 -24.05 -12.18 6.49
N ARG A 62 -24.92 -13.01 5.90
CA ARG A 62 -26.35 -12.72 5.92
C ARG A 62 -26.78 -12.86 7.37
N ALA A 63 -27.36 -11.80 7.91
CA ALA A 63 -28.15 -11.87 9.12
C ALA A 63 -29.61 -11.73 8.70
N ASP A 64 -30.44 -12.65 9.16
CA ASP A 64 -31.88 -12.56 9.00
C ASP A 64 -32.45 -11.85 10.23
N TYR A 65 -33.36 -10.91 9.99
CA TYR A 65 -33.90 -10.03 11.01
C TYR A 65 -35.41 -10.20 11.11
N GLU A 66 -35.88 -10.43 12.33
CA GLU A 66 -37.30 -10.34 12.66
C GLU A 66 -37.52 -9.15 13.59
N ILE A 67 -38.16 -8.11 13.08
CA ILE A 67 -38.36 -6.84 13.77
C ILE A 67 -39.84 -6.67 14.08
N ASN A 68 -40.16 -6.51 15.35
CA ASN A 68 -41.49 -6.13 15.82
C ASN A 68 -41.42 -4.70 16.36
N ALA A 69 -42.12 -3.76 15.71
CA ALA A 69 -42.10 -2.34 16.11
C ALA A 69 -43.50 -1.75 16.19
N SER A 70 -43.66 -0.77 17.08
CA SER A 70 -44.88 -0.01 17.30
C SER A 70 -44.55 1.48 17.41
N LEU A 71 -45.35 2.29 16.72
CA LEU A 71 -45.19 3.74 16.67
C LEU A 71 -46.25 4.42 17.54
N ASN A 72 -45.79 5.37 18.36
CA ASN A 72 -46.63 6.27 19.15
C ASN A 72 -46.41 7.71 18.67
N ASP A 73 -47.32 8.18 17.82
CA ASP A 73 -47.21 9.50 17.19
C ASP A 73 -47.38 10.67 18.18
N ASP A 74 -48.29 10.53 19.14
CA ASP A 74 -48.56 11.56 20.15
C ASP A 74 -47.33 11.87 21.01
N LYS A 75 -46.54 10.83 21.31
CA LYS A 75 -45.29 10.94 22.08
C LYS A 75 -44.06 11.01 21.18
N GLN A 76 -44.23 10.96 19.86
CA GLN A 76 -43.16 10.86 18.87
C GLN A 76 -42.12 9.78 19.22
N ARG A 77 -42.60 8.58 19.57
CA ARG A 77 -41.77 7.49 20.07
C ARG A 77 -41.99 6.21 19.27
N LEU A 78 -40.90 5.55 18.92
CA LEU A 78 -40.90 4.22 18.30
C LEU A 78 -40.35 3.21 19.32
N ASP A 79 -41.13 2.18 19.63
CA ASP A 79 -40.72 1.07 20.49
C ASP A 79 -40.66 -0.21 19.67
N GLY A 80 -39.64 -1.04 19.86
CA GLY A 80 -39.51 -2.29 19.14
C GLY A 80 -38.56 -3.31 19.75
N THR A 81 -38.67 -4.54 19.28
CA THR A 81 -37.79 -5.67 19.61
C THR A 81 -37.31 -6.32 18.31
N GLU A 82 -36.09 -6.86 18.34
CA GLU A 82 -35.43 -7.46 17.18
C GLU A 82 -34.82 -8.81 17.59
N THR A 83 -35.00 -9.81 16.72
CA THR A 83 -34.26 -11.06 16.78
C THR A 83 -33.36 -11.15 15.54
N ILE A 84 -32.09 -11.48 15.76
CA ILE A 84 -31.06 -11.60 14.72
C ILE A 84 -30.64 -13.07 14.65
N THR A 85 -30.72 -13.70 13.47
CA THR A 85 -30.28 -15.09 13.23
C THR A 85 -29.26 -15.20 12.11
#